data_AF-A0A7C0UMQ4-F1
#
_entry.id   AF-A0A7C0UMQ4-F1
#
_cell.length_a   1.000
_cell.length_b   1.000
_cell.length_c   1.000
_cell.angle_alpha   90.00
_cell.angle_beta   90.00
_cell.angle_gamma   90.00
#
_symmetry.space_group_name_H-M   'P 1'
#
loop_
_entity.id
_entity.type
_entity.pdbx_description
1 polymer ?
#
loop_
_entity_poly.entity_id
_entity_poly.type
_entity_poly.pdbx_seq_one_letter_code
_entity_poly.pdbx_strand_id
1 'polypeptide(L)'
;MKTSNRIILLLSYLILMTLCFSTVALSAEHAVVLQYHHFGDNMPPSTSITLEQFDQQLKYLSENEYNVWPLEKIVAYLREKKELPDRCVAITIDDAYVSVYEEAFPRLKKLGYPFTVFVPTEGVEKGIKSYLTWEQMREMQGAGAVFASHSHSHDYLIRRQPGETEDAW
;
A
#
# COMPACT_ATOMS: atom_id res chain seq x y z
N MET A 1 -61.10 -7.22 17.34
CA MET A 1 -59.88 -8.06 17.44
C MET A 1 -59.06 -8.23 16.16
N LYS A 2 -59.58 -8.04 14.94
CA LYS A 2 -58.81 -8.24 13.68
C LYS A 2 -57.87 -7.09 13.26
N THR A 3 -58.06 -5.90 13.80
CA THR A 3 -57.28 -4.69 13.44
C THR A 3 -55.88 -4.68 14.06
N SER A 4 -55.70 -5.29 15.22
CA SER A 4 -54.40 -5.31 15.95
C SER A 4 -53.31 -6.08 15.19
N ASN A 5 -53.65 -7.22 14.60
CA ASN A 5 -52.66 -8.06 13.89
C ASN A 5 -52.10 -7.39 12.63
N ARG A 6 -52.89 -6.56 11.94
CA ARG A 6 -52.43 -5.82 10.74
C ARG A 6 -51.41 -4.74 11.09
N ILE A 7 -51.60 -4.07 12.22
CA ILE A 7 -50.67 -3.04 12.71
C ILE A 7 -49.34 -3.67 13.13
N ILE A 8 -49.38 -4.82 13.81
CA ILE A 8 -48.18 -5.56 14.21
C ILE A 8 -47.39 -6.05 12.98
N LEU A 9 -48.07 -6.59 11.96
CA LEU A 9 -47.43 -7.02 10.71
C LEU A 9 -46.80 -5.86 9.93
N LEU A 10 -47.46 -4.70 9.87
CA LEU A 10 -46.91 -3.50 9.23
C LEU A 10 -45.68 -2.95 9.97
N LEU A 11 -45.72 -2.93 11.31
CA LEU A 11 -44.58 -2.53 12.14
C LEU A 11 -43.40 -3.51 11.98
N SER A 12 -43.70 -4.81 11.89
CA SER A 12 -42.69 -5.85 11.66
C SER A 12 -41.98 -5.67 10.30
N TYR A 13 -42.75 -5.35 9.26
CA TYR A 13 -42.22 -5.12 7.92
C TYR A 13 -41.39 -3.84 7.84
N LEU A 14 -41.81 -2.78 8.53
CA LEU A 14 -41.07 -1.52 8.61
C LEU A 14 -39.74 -1.66 9.38
N ILE A 15 -39.74 -2.45 10.47
CA ILE A 15 -38.54 -2.79 11.24
C ILE A 15 -37.58 -3.63 10.38
N LEU A 16 -38.09 -4.61 9.63
CA LEU A 16 -37.27 -5.44 8.73
C LEU A 16 -36.67 -4.60 7.59
N MET A 17 -37.43 -3.64 7.04
CA MET A 17 -36.95 -2.76 5.98
C MET A 17 -35.89 -1.77 6.48
N THR A 18 -36.02 -1.27 7.71
CA THR A 18 -35.02 -0.38 8.32
C THR A 18 -33.73 -1.14 8.70
N LEU A 19 -33.84 -2.38 9.17
CA LEU A 19 -32.69 -3.28 9.38
C LEU A 19 -31.93 -3.58 8.09
N CYS A 20 -32.62 -3.74 6.95
CA CYS A 20 -31.97 -3.91 5.64
C CYS A 20 -31.28 -2.64 5.10
N PHE A 21 -31.66 -1.45 5.54
CA PHE A 21 -31.04 -0.19 5.13
C PHE A 21 -29.86 0.25 6.02
N SER A 22 -29.64 -0.44 7.15
CA SER A 22 -28.68 0.01 8.17
C SER A 22 -27.23 -0.43 7.92
N THR A 23 -26.96 -1.18 6.85
CA THR A 23 -25.58 -1.44 6.40
C THR A 23 -25.19 -0.43 5.34
N VAL A 24 -25.29 0.86 5.65
CA VAL A 24 -24.42 1.82 4.98
C VAL A 24 -23.04 1.49 5.52
N ALA A 25 -22.28 0.67 4.79
CA ALA A 25 -20.88 0.45 5.09
C ALA A 25 -20.26 1.84 5.19
N LEU A 26 -19.72 2.18 6.36
CA LEU A 26 -19.02 3.44 6.56
C LEU A 26 -17.83 3.40 5.59
N SER A 27 -17.91 4.08 4.44
CA SER A 27 -16.77 4.15 3.54
C SER A 27 -15.63 4.82 4.30
N ALA A 28 -14.47 4.18 4.32
CA ALA A 28 -13.28 4.79 4.87
C ALA A 28 -12.86 5.93 3.93
N GLU A 29 -12.79 7.16 4.44
CA GLU A 29 -12.20 8.29 3.70
C GLU A 29 -10.65 8.23 3.65
N HIS A 30 -10.07 7.10 4.06
CA HIS A 30 -8.64 6.96 4.27
C HIS A 30 -8.15 5.56 3.86
N ALA A 31 -6.86 5.48 3.57
CA ALA A 31 -6.12 4.24 3.40
C ALA A 31 -4.89 4.25 4.30
N VAL A 32 -4.44 3.07 4.69
CA VAL A 32 -3.14 2.89 5.37
C VAL A 32 -2.07 2.69 4.30
N VAL A 33 -0.95 3.39 4.41
CA VAL A 33 0.22 3.18 3.54
C VAL A 33 1.32 2.57 4.39
N LEU A 34 1.67 1.32 4.12
CA LEU A 34 2.78 0.63 4.78
C LEU A 34 4.08 0.96 4.06
N GLN A 35 5.11 1.33 4.81
CA GLN A 35 6.42 1.71 4.28
C GLN A 35 7.49 0.73 4.79
N TYR A 36 8.24 0.14 3.87
CA TYR A 36 9.36 -0.77 4.12
C TYR A 36 10.63 -0.29 3.42
N HIS A 37 11.80 -0.83 3.79
CA HIS A 37 13.05 -0.58 3.06
C HIS A 37 13.82 -1.89 2.85
N HIS A 38 14.29 -2.53 3.92
CA HIS A 38 15.10 -3.76 3.86
C HIS A 38 14.34 -4.99 4.37
N PHE A 39 14.55 -6.13 3.71
CA PHE A 39 13.94 -7.42 4.09
C PHE A 39 15.01 -8.45 4.42
N GLY A 40 14.86 -9.13 5.55
CA GLY A 40 15.70 -10.26 5.96
C GLY A 40 17.06 -9.90 6.56
N ASP A 41 17.54 -8.67 6.35
CA ASP A 41 18.61 -8.07 7.15
C ASP A 41 18.02 -7.46 8.43
N ASN A 42 18.80 -7.41 9.51
CA ASN A 42 18.44 -6.75 10.77
C ASN A 42 19.11 -5.38 10.92
N MET A 43 19.86 -4.92 9.91
CA MET A 43 20.63 -3.69 9.97
C MET A 43 20.31 -2.73 8.80
N PRO A 44 20.12 -1.42 9.06
CA PRO A 44 19.91 -0.85 10.40
C PRO A 44 18.52 -1.22 10.95
N PRO A 45 18.37 -1.51 12.26
CA PRO A 45 17.10 -2.00 12.82
C PRO A 45 15.91 -1.04 12.64
N SER A 46 16.18 0.25 12.42
CA SER A 46 15.16 1.27 12.22
C SER A 46 14.39 1.14 10.90
N THR A 47 14.98 0.51 9.88
CA THR A 47 14.41 0.43 8.52
C THR A 47 14.41 -0.99 7.95
N SER A 48 14.76 -1.99 8.77
CA SER A 48 14.81 -3.38 8.34
C SER A 48 13.76 -4.23 9.06
N ILE A 49 13.15 -5.16 8.33
CA ILE A 49 12.18 -6.11 8.85
C ILE A 49 12.70 -7.54 8.68
N THR A 50 12.52 -8.39 9.70
CA THR A 50 12.84 -9.82 9.55
C THR A 50 11.85 -10.49 8.60
N LEU A 51 12.27 -11.56 7.92
CA LEU A 51 11.36 -12.31 7.05
C LEU A 51 10.17 -12.89 7.83
N GLU A 52 10.40 -13.32 9.07
CA GLU A 52 9.34 -13.81 9.95
C GLU A 52 8.29 -12.72 10.23
N GLN A 53 8.73 -11.50 10.55
CA GLN A 53 7.83 -10.37 10.78
C GLN A 53 7.05 -10.00 9.51
N PHE A 54 7.72 -9.97 8.35
CA PHE A 54 7.07 -9.68 7.08
C PHE A 54 6.03 -10.75 6.72
N ASP A 55 6.36 -12.03 6.88
CA ASP A 55 5.43 -13.14 6.65
C ASP A 55 4.22 -13.07 7.60
N GLN A 56 4.43 -12.69 8.86
CA GLN A 56 3.34 -12.47 9.83
C GLN A 56 2.45 -11.29 9.44
N GLN A 57 3.01 -10.19 8.95
CA GLN A 57 2.24 -9.03 8.48
C GLN A 57 1.41 -9.36 7.24
N LEU A 58 1.99 -10.06 6.26
CA LEU A 58 1.26 -10.51 5.08
C LEU A 58 0.13 -11.47 5.44
N LYS A 59 0.38 -12.41 6.36
CA LYS A 59 -0.65 -13.30 6.90
C LYS A 59 -1.77 -12.51 7.57
N TYR A 60 -1.43 -11.50 8.38
CA TYR A 60 -2.42 -10.64 9.03
C TYR A 60 -3.31 -9.92 8.01
N LEU A 61 -2.73 -9.34 6.95
CA LEU A 61 -3.50 -8.70 5.88
C LEU A 61 -4.47 -9.69 5.22
N SER A 62 -3.98 -10.89 4.91
CA SER A 62 -4.77 -11.93 4.25
C SER A 62 -5.90 -12.48 5.13
N GLU A 63 -5.67 -12.69 6.43
CA GLU A 63 -6.66 -13.27 7.34
C GLU A 63 -7.72 -12.27 7.83
N ASN A 64 -7.43 -10.98 7.73
CA ASN A 64 -8.31 -9.91 8.19
C ASN A 64 -8.97 -9.13 7.04
N GLU A 65 -9.01 -9.72 5.85
CA GLU A 65 -9.75 -9.23 4.67
C GLU A 65 -9.36 -7.80 4.26
N TYR A 66 -8.06 -7.48 4.30
CA TYR A 66 -7.58 -6.18 3.84
C TYR A 66 -7.68 -6.04 2.33
N ASN A 67 -8.05 -4.84 1.89
CA ASN A 67 -8.09 -4.45 0.48
C ASN A 67 -6.73 -3.88 0.08
N VAL A 68 -5.79 -4.75 -0.33
CA VAL A 68 -4.47 -4.34 -0.82
C VAL A 68 -4.61 -3.77 -2.24
N TRP A 69 -4.51 -2.44 -2.37
CA TRP A 69 -4.68 -1.74 -3.65
C TRP A 69 -3.35 -1.15 -4.14
N PRO A 70 -3.20 -0.99 -5.47
CA PRO A 70 -2.10 -0.20 -6.01
C PRO A 70 -2.15 1.24 -5.46
N LEU A 71 -1.01 1.80 -5.08
CA LEU A 71 -0.93 3.13 -4.48
C LEU A 71 -1.53 4.20 -5.39
N GLU A 72 -1.26 4.13 -6.69
CA GLU A 72 -1.76 5.07 -7.69
C GLU A 72 -3.29 5.07 -7.79
N LYS A 73 -3.92 3.92 -7.56
CA LYS A 73 -5.38 3.81 -7.52
C LYS A 73 -5.94 4.50 -6.29
N ILE A 74 -5.34 4.30 -5.13
CA ILE A 74 -5.74 4.96 -3.88
C ILE A 74 -5.62 6.48 -4.03
N VAL A 75 -4.49 6.97 -4.56
CA VAL A 75 -4.26 8.40 -4.78
C VAL A 75 -5.30 8.99 -5.76
N ALA A 76 -5.61 8.28 -6.85
CA ALA A 76 -6.64 8.72 -7.79
C ALA A 76 -8.02 8.83 -7.13
N TYR A 77 -8.41 7.84 -6.34
CA TYR A 77 -9.70 7.85 -5.62
C TYR A 77 -9.79 9.01 -4.63
N LEU A 78 -8.74 9.25 -3.84
CA LEU A 78 -8.69 10.36 -2.90
C LEU A 78 -8.80 11.73 -3.61
N ARG A 79 -8.08 11.92 -4.73
CA ARG A 79 -8.14 13.17 -5.53
C ARG A 79 -9.53 13.40 -6.11
N GLU A 80 -10.18 12.35 -6.58
CA GLU A 80 -11.52 12.40 -7.17
C GLU A 80 -12.64 12.39 -6.11
N LYS A 81 -12.29 12.37 -4.82
CA LYS A 81 -13.24 12.24 -3.69
C LYS A 81 -14.17 11.03 -3.83
N LYS A 82 -13.63 9.92 -4.34
CA LYS A 82 -14.30 8.63 -4.43
C LYS A 82 -14.09 7.84 -3.14
N GLU A 83 -15.11 7.09 -2.77
CA GLU A 83 -15.09 6.19 -1.63
C GLU A 83 -14.03 5.09 -1.78
N LEU A 84 -13.20 4.92 -0.74
CA LEU A 84 -12.30 3.76 -0.62
C LEU A 84 -13.05 2.61 0.08
N PRO A 85 -12.68 1.36 -0.19
CA PRO A 85 -13.21 0.23 0.56
C PRO A 85 -12.71 0.30 2.01
N ASP A 86 -13.46 -0.33 2.93
CA ASP A 86 -12.97 -0.53 4.29
C ASP A 86 -11.66 -1.34 4.27
N ARG A 87 -10.78 -1.10 5.25
CA ARG A 87 -9.45 -1.75 5.37
C ARG A 87 -8.58 -1.63 4.12
N CYS A 88 -8.63 -0.49 3.45
CA CYS A 88 -7.79 -0.22 2.29
C CYS A 88 -6.33 0.01 2.69
N VAL A 89 -5.41 -0.73 2.07
CA VAL A 89 -3.97 -0.65 2.36
C VAL A 89 -3.15 -0.60 1.08
N ALA A 90 -2.08 0.20 1.09
CA ALA A 90 -1.03 0.19 0.08
C ALA A 90 0.27 -0.36 0.67
N ILE A 91 1.04 -1.10 -0.12
CA ILE A 91 2.39 -1.55 0.25
C ILE A 91 3.40 -0.71 -0.54
N THR A 92 4.26 0.01 0.18
CA THR A 92 5.33 0.84 -0.39
C THR A 92 6.67 0.43 0.17
N ILE A 93 7.70 0.54 -0.67
CA ILE A 93 9.05 0.12 -0.37
C ILE A 93 10.01 1.18 -0.90
N ASP A 94 10.88 1.71 -0.06
CA ASP A 94 11.83 2.74 -0.47
C ASP A 94 13.19 2.13 -0.86
N ASP A 95 14.04 2.97 -1.44
CA ASP A 95 15.46 2.73 -1.78
C ASP A 95 15.79 1.67 -2.82
N ALA A 96 14.86 0.82 -3.25
CA ALA A 96 15.09 -0.20 -4.27
C ALA A 96 16.29 -1.11 -3.95
N TYR A 97 16.38 -1.59 -2.71
CA TYR A 97 17.39 -2.59 -2.33
C TYR A 97 17.15 -3.93 -3.02
N VAL A 98 18.22 -4.71 -3.22
CA VAL A 98 18.15 -6.03 -3.85
C VAL A 98 17.29 -7.03 -3.05
N SER A 99 17.20 -6.85 -1.73
CA SER A 99 16.32 -7.64 -0.85
C SER A 99 14.84 -7.50 -1.22
N VAL A 100 14.44 -6.41 -1.89
CA VAL A 100 13.08 -6.26 -2.43
C VAL A 100 12.80 -7.33 -3.49
N TYR A 101 13.77 -7.63 -4.35
CA TYR A 101 13.62 -8.65 -5.39
C TYR A 101 13.81 -10.07 -4.84
N GLU A 102 14.80 -10.26 -3.98
CA GLU A 102 15.14 -11.60 -3.46
C GLU A 102 14.11 -12.10 -2.46
N GLU A 103 13.55 -11.21 -1.62
CA GLU A 103 12.73 -11.62 -0.47
C GLU A 103 11.28 -11.14 -0.55
N ALA A 104 11.05 -9.85 -0.78
CA ALA A 104 9.70 -9.30 -0.75
C ALA A 104 8.88 -9.71 -1.99
N PHE A 105 9.47 -9.57 -3.18
CA PHE A 105 8.84 -9.85 -4.46
C PHE A 105 8.20 -11.24 -4.57
N PRO A 106 8.89 -12.37 -4.29
CA PRO A 106 8.28 -13.69 -4.41
C PRO A 106 7.08 -13.89 -3.46
N ARG A 107 7.10 -13.27 -2.27
CA ARG A 107 6.02 -13.32 -1.29
C ARG A 107 4.81 -12.52 -1.75
N LEU A 108 5.01 -11.28 -2.18
CA LEU A 108 3.96 -10.41 -2.69
C LEU A 108 3.33 -10.97 -3.96
N LYS A 109 4.16 -11.47 -4.88
CA LYS A 109 3.72 -12.14 -6.12
C LYS A 109 2.84 -13.35 -5.83
N LYS A 110 3.20 -14.19 -4.84
CA LYS A 110 2.42 -15.37 -4.44
C LYS A 110 1.02 -14.98 -3.95
N LEU A 111 0.87 -13.84 -3.29
CA LEU A 111 -0.41 -13.32 -2.79
C LEU A 111 -1.16 -12.48 -3.83
N GLY A 112 -0.54 -12.15 -4.97
CA GLY A 112 -1.09 -11.20 -5.94
C GLY A 112 -1.21 -9.78 -5.39
N TYR A 113 -0.39 -9.42 -4.41
CA TYR A 113 -0.43 -8.10 -3.78
C TYR A 113 0.34 -7.08 -4.63
N PRO A 114 -0.31 -5.98 -5.06
CA PRO A 114 0.38 -4.88 -5.71
C PRO A 114 1.26 -4.14 -4.70
N PHE A 115 2.36 -3.58 -5.18
CA PHE A 115 3.27 -2.78 -4.35
C PHE A 115 4.00 -1.74 -5.19
N THR A 116 4.45 -0.67 -4.53
CA THR A 116 5.19 0.42 -5.16
C THR A 116 6.60 0.49 -4.58
N VAL A 117 7.61 0.54 -5.44
CA VAL A 117 9.00 0.77 -5.05
C VAL A 117 9.40 2.20 -5.43
N PHE A 118 9.83 3.00 -4.47
CA PHE A 118 10.40 4.32 -4.70
C PHE A 118 11.91 4.18 -4.93
N VAL A 119 12.37 4.58 -6.13
CA VAL A 119 13.72 4.28 -6.62
C VAL A 119 14.60 5.53 -6.65
N PRO A 120 15.72 5.56 -5.91
CA PRO A 120 16.81 6.50 -6.14
C PRO A 120 17.69 5.99 -7.29
N THR A 121 17.67 6.64 -8.44
CA THR A 121 18.20 6.04 -9.68
C THR A 121 19.72 5.98 -9.76
N GLU A 122 20.45 6.85 -9.04
CA GLU A 122 21.91 6.93 -9.13
C GLU A 122 22.59 5.61 -8.73
N GLY A 123 22.13 4.97 -7.65
CA GLY A 123 22.66 3.69 -7.19
C GLY A 123 22.44 2.55 -8.18
N VAL A 124 21.25 2.53 -8.81
CA VAL A 124 20.88 1.59 -9.86
C VAL A 124 21.76 1.80 -11.11
N GLU A 125 21.92 3.04 -11.55
CA GLU A 125 22.71 3.42 -12.73
C GLU A 125 24.20 3.11 -12.56
N LYS A 126 24.74 3.30 -11.35
CA LYS A 126 26.11 2.90 -10.98
C LYS A 126 26.29 1.38 -10.87
N GLY A 127 25.22 0.60 -10.92
CA GLY A 127 25.26 -0.86 -10.79
C GLY A 127 25.71 -1.31 -9.39
N ILE A 128 25.34 -0.56 -8.35
CA ILE A 128 25.67 -0.93 -6.96
C ILE A 128 24.94 -2.23 -6.62
N LYS A 129 25.68 -3.26 -6.20
CA LYS A 129 25.15 -4.61 -5.99
C LYS A 129 24.03 -4.72 -4.95
N SER A 130 23.95 -3.77 -4.02
CA SER A 130 22.90 -3.74 -3.00
C SER A 130 21.57 -3.20 -3.53
N TYR A 131 21.52 -2.66 -4.75
CA TYR A 131 20.32 -2.12 -5.38
C TYR A 131 19.75 -3.09 -6.42
N LEU A 132 18.47 -2.91 -6.74
CA LEU A 132 17.82 -3.53 -7.88
C LEU A 132 18.50 -3.13 -9.19
N THR A 133 18.47 -4.02 -10.17
CA THR A 133 18.80 -3.71 -11.56
C THR A 133 17.56 -3.30 -12.34
N TRP A 134 17.76 -2.57 -13.44
CA TRP A 134 16.67 -2.27 -14.39
C TRP A 134 15.99 -3.51 -14.96
N GLU A 135 16.71 -4.63 -15.08
CA GLU A 135 16.16 -5.89 -15.55
C GLU A 135 15.24 -6.53 -14.50
N GLN A 136 15.68 -6.59 -13.24
CA GLN A 136 14.86 -7.05 -12.12
C GLN A 136 13.58 -6.23 -12.01
N MET A 137 13.68 -4.90 -12.13
CA MET A 137 12.49 -4.03 -12.10
C MET A 137 11.50 -4.36 -13.22
N ARG A 138 11.98 -4.56 -14.46
CA ARG A 138 11.10 -4.95 -15.58
C ARG A 138 10.41 -6.29 -15.35
N GLU A 139 11.09 -7.27 -14.76
CA GLU A 139 10.47 -8.53 -14.38
C GLU A 139 9.36 -8.32 -13.35
N MET A 140 9.64 -7.53 -12.31
CA MET A 140 8.70 -7.25 -11.23
C MET A 140 7.44 -6.52 -11.74
N GLN A 141 7.56 -5.62 -12.71
CA GLN A 141 6.40 -4.96 -13.33
C GLN A 141 5.40 -5.95 -13.92
N GLY A 142 5.89 -7.04 -14.51
CA GLY A 142 5.05 -8.11 -15.07
C GLY A 142 4.19 -8.84 -14.01
N ALA A 143 4.45 -8.61 -12.73
CA ALA A 143 3.77 -9.24 -11.60
C ALA A 143 3.13 -8.22 -10.64
N GLY A 144 2.91 -6.98 -11.08
CA GLY A 144 2.12 -5.98 -10.34
C GLY A 144 2.94 -4.98 -9.52
N ALA A 145 4.27 -4.95 -9.68
CA ALA A 145 5.10 -3.91 -9.10
C ALA A 145 5.01 -2.60 -9.90
N VAL A 146 4.92 -1.48 -9.19
CA VAL A 146 5.02 -0.13 -9.75
C VAL A 146 6.30 0.53 -9.24
N PHE A 147 6.97 1.32 -10.08
CA PHE A 147 8.19 2.04 -9.72
C PHE A 147 7.94 3.54 -9.76
N ALA A 148 8.28 4.24 -8.69
CA ALA A 148 8.11 5.68 -8.51
C ALA A 148 9.45 6.34 -8.16
N SER A 149 9.54 7.67 -8.24
CA SER A 149 10.79 8.39 -7.99
C SER A 149 11.09 8.55 -6.50
N HIS A 150 12.34 8.27 -6.10
CA HIS A 150 12.89 8.63 -4.79
C HIS A 150 14.07 9.61 -4.94
N SER A 151 13.90 10.61 -5.81
CA SER A 151 14.97 11.48 -6.35
C SER A 151 16.01 10.71 -7.18
N HIS A 152 17.05 11.40 -7.66
CA HIS A 152 18.16 10.76 -8.37
C HIS A 152 19.19 10.18 -7.40
N SER A 153 19.78 11.03 -6.55
CA SER A 153 20.91 10.72 -5.66
C SER A 153 20.53 10.47 -4.20
N HIS A 154 19.23 10.44 -3.87
CA HIS A 154 18.74 10.32 -2.49
C HIS A 154 19.22 11.51 -1.61
N ASP A 155 19.10 12.72 -2.17
CA ASP A 155 19.58 13.94 -1.52
C ASP A 155 18.77 14.31 -0.28
N TYR A 156 19.43 14.95 0.68
CA TYR A 156 18.78 15.48 1.87
C TYR A 156 18.07 16.81 1.57
N LEU A 157 16.86 16.73 1.02
CA LEU A 157 16.11 17.87 0.45
C LEU A 157 15.77 19.01 1.44
N ILE A 158 15.87 18.79 2.75
CA ILE A 158 15.66 19.86 3.75
C ILE A 158 16.77 20.92 3.66
N ARG A 159 17.94 20.59 3.12
CA ARG A 159 19.05 21.52 2.99
C ARG A 159 19.23 21.94 1.54
N ARG A 160 19.03 23.23 1.29
CA ARG A 160 19.40 23.86 0.04
C ARG A 160 20.88 23.68 -0.26
N GLN A 161 21.21 23.25 -1.46
CA GLN A 161 22.59 23.03 -1.88
C GLN A 161 23.31 24.37 -2.10
N PRO A 162 24.65 24.43 -1.98
CA PRO A 162 25.41 25.63 -2.31
C PRO A 162 25.18 26.06 -3.76
N GLY A 163 24.60 27.25 -3.95
CA GLY A 163 24.32 27.81 -5.28
C GLY A 163 22.98 27.43 -5.89
N GLU A 164 22.16 26.64 -5.19
CA GLU A 164 20.79 26.31 -5.61
C GLU A 164 19.85 27.52 -5.44
N THR A 165 19.07 27.80 -6.48
CA THR A 165 18.08 28.88 -6.48
C THR A 165 16.83 28.46 -5.69
N GLU A 166 16.06 29.42 -5.19
CA GLU A 166 14.81 29.11 -4.49
C GLU A 166 13.81 28.34 -5.36
N ASP A 167 13.73 28.63 -6.67
CA ASP A 167 12.85 27.88 -7.58
C ASP A 167 13.33 26.45 -7.87
N ALA A 168 14.60 26.15 -7.58
CA ALA A 168 15.19 24.82 -7.78
C ALA A 168 15.18 23.96 -6.51
N TRP A 169 15.03 24.59 -5.34
CA TRP A 169 14.97 23.97 -4.02
C TRP A 169 13.52 23.67 -3.62
#